data_AF-A0A357IT25-F1
#
_entry.id   AF-A0A357IT25-F1
#
_cell.length_a   1.000
_cell.length_b   1.000
_cell.length_c   1.000
_cell.angle_alpha   90.00
_cell.angle_beta   90.00
_cell.angle_gamma   90.00
#
_symmetry.space_group_name_H-M   'P 1'
#
loop_
_entity.id
_entity.type
_entity.pdbx_description
1 polymer ?
#
loop_
_entity_poly.entity_id
_entity_poly.type
_entity_poly.pdbx_seq_one_letter_code
_entity_poly.pdbx_strand_id
1 'polypeptide(L)'
;NAAIEAARAGDAGRGFAVVAGEITRLADQTQDSAREVEQSIEESLGSIQNGVRTVQSVSENMNIILNEVQKIDSQVKSIEGSASQHSDNVTGITESAQKVEKVIGEIHTGADEQKRATDEVERTMEDINRSSQNVSEGAGNLANLAGDLSGLAETMLSDVQKFHVKDEHSED
;
A
#
# COMPACT_ATOMS: atom_id res chain seq x y z
N ASN A 1 -94.18 -4.15 -29.33
CA ASN A 1 -95.46 -4.89 -29.15
C ASN A 1 -96.50 -4.08 -28.39
N ALA A 2 -96.31 -3.71 -27.11
CA ALA A 2 -97.34 -2.99 -26.35
C ALA A 2 -97.76 -1.62 -26.94
N ALA A 3 -96.81 -0.79 -27.41
CA ALA A 3 -97.12 0.49 -28.06
C ALA A 3 -97.87 0.33 -29.41
N ILE A 4 -97.61 -0.77 -30.12
CA ILE A 4 -98.24 -1.10 -31.42
C ILE A 4 -99.69 -1.54 -31.19
N GLU A 5 -99.93 -2.40 -30.20
CA GLU A 5 -101.29 -2.85 -29.85
C GLU A 5 -102.14 -1.72 -29.22
N ALA A 6 -101.50 -0.80 -28.50
CA ALA A 6 -102.15 0.41 -27.99
C ALA A 6 -102.57 1.37 -29.12
N ALA A 7 -101.77 1.52 -30.18
CA ALA A 7 -102.13 2.31 -31.37
C ALA A 7 -103.29 1.67 -32.16
N ARG A 8 -103.37 0.33 -32.19
CA ARG A 8 -104.47 -0.44 -32.81
C ARG A 8 -105.81 -0.26 -32.10
N ALA A 9 -105.82 0.03 -30.80
CA ALA A 9 -107.04 0.22 -30.00
C ALA A 9 -107.64 1.64 -30.08
N GLY A 10 -107.02 2.57 -30.82
CA GLY A 10 -107.50 3.94 -30.96
C GLY A 10 -107.61 4.68 -29.63
N ASP A 11 -108.72 5.36 -29.37
CA ASP A 11 -108.91 6.22 -28.19
C ASP A 11 -108.84 5.48 -26.85
N ALA A 12 -109.28 4.21 -26.81
CA ALA A 12 -109.20 3.37 -25.61
C ALA A 12 -107.75 2.98 -25.25
N GLY A 13 -106.83 3.03 -26.22
CA GLY A 13 -105.43 2.64 -26.06
C GLY A 13 -104.48 3.77 -25.66
N ARG A 14 -104.92 5.04 -25.63
CA ARG A 14 -104.03 6.20 -25.36
C ARG A 14 -103.25 6.09 -24.05
N GLY A 15 -103.90 5.66 -22.96
CA GLY A 15 -103.23 5.47 -21.67
C GLY A 15 -102.16 4.38 -21.72
N PHE A 16 -102.45 3.25 -22.39
CA PHE A 16 -101.49 2.16 -22.59
C PHE A 16 -100.34 2.56 -23.52
N ALA A 17 -100.58 3.42 -24.51
CA ALA A 17 -99.54 3.92 -25.41
C ALA A 17 -98.52 4.80 -24.66
N VAL A 18 -98.99 5.67 -23.74
CA VAL A 18 -98.10 6.50 -22.91
C VAL A 18 -97.25 5.63 -21.97
N VAL A 19 -97.86 4.65 -21.30
CA VAL A 19 -97.14 3.72 -20.41
C VAL A 19 -96.12 2.88 -21.19
N ALA A 20 -96.47 2.40 -22.38
CA ALA A 20 -95.55 1.63 -23.23
C ALA A 20 -94.38 2.50 -23.75
N GLY A 21 -94.62 3.78 -24.04
CA GLY A 21 -93.56 4.73 -24.38
C GLY A 21 -92.61 4.98 -23.21
N GLU A 22 -93.14 5.14 -22.00
CA GLU A 22 -92.33 5.35 -20.79
C GLU A 22 -91.52 4.10 -20.41
N ILE A 23 -92.08 2.90 -20.59
CA ILE A 23 -91.35 1.64 -20.43
C ILE A 23 -90.22 1.52 -21.45
N THR A 24 -90.46 1.88 -22.72
CA THR A 24 -89.40 1.90 -23.74
C THR A 24 -88.29 2.88 -23.36
N ARG A 25 -88.65 4.09 -22.94
CA ARG A 25 -87.70 5.12 -22.49
C ARG A 25 -86.85 4.66 -21.30
N LEU A 26 -87.46 4.01 -20.31
CA LEU A 26 -86.77 3.42 -19.16
C LEU A 26 -85.86 2.26 -19.58
N ALA A 27 -86.29 1.43 -20.53
CA ALA A 27 -85.49 0.32 -21.05
C ALA A 27 -84.24 0.85 -21.78
N ASP A 28 -84.39 1.86 -22.65
CA ASP A 28 -83.28 2.51 -23.35
C ASP A 28 -82.30 3.13 -22.33
N GLN A 29 -82.82 3.87 -21.34
CA GLN A 29 -82.00 4.47 -20.28
C GLN A 29 -81.26 3.40 -19.43
N THR A 30 -81.90 2.26 -19.18
CA THR A 30 -81.27 1.12 -18.48
C THR A 30 -80.18 0.49 -19.34
N GLN A 31 -80.40 0.36 -20.65
CA GLN A 31 -79.42 -0.19 -21.59
C GLN A 31 -78.18 0.71 -21.69
N ASP A 32 -78.36 2.02 -21.76
CA ASP A 32 -77.24 2.97 -21.79
C ASP A 32 -76.46 2.94 -20.47
N SER A 33 -77.15 2.90 -19.33
CA SER A 33 -76.50 2.76 -18.02
C SER A 33 -75.70 1.44 -17.91
N ALA A 34 -76.23 0.34 -18.46
CA ALA A 34 -75.54 -0.94 -18.48
C ALA A 34 -74.26 -0.89 -19.33
N ARG A 35 -74.28 -0.18 -20.46
CA ARG A 35 -73.09 0.05 -21.30
C ARG A 35 -72.03 0.89 -20.59
N GLU A 36 -72.43 1.94 -19.88
CA GLU A 36 -71.49 2.76 -19.09
C GLU A 36 -70.81 1.95 -17.98
N VAL A 37 -71.57 1.06 -17.33
CA VAL A 37 -71.03 0.11 -16.34
C VAL A 37 -70.06 -0.86 -16.99
N GLU A 38 -70.39 -1.43 -18.14
CA GLU A 38 -69.51 -2.33 -18.90
C GLU A 38 -68.18 -1.64 -19.26
N GLN A 39 -68.24 -0.42 -19.81
CA GLN A 39 -67.05 0.38 -20.12
C GLN A 39 -66.20 0.66 -18.87
N SER A 40 -66.83 1.07 -17.76
CA SER A 40 -66.12 1.35 -16.51
C SER A 40 -65.42 0.09 -15.95
N ILE A 41 -66.03 -1.08 -16.13
CA ILE A 41 -65.43 -2.36 -15.77
C ILE A 41 -64.22 -2.67 -16.65
N GLU A 42 -64.31 -2.49 -17.97
CA GLU A 42 -63.18 -2.70 -18.89
C GLU A 42 -62.00 -1.78 -18.56
N GLU A 43 -62.26 -0.49 -18.31
CA GLU A 43 -61.24 0.49 -17.91
C GLU A 43 -60.60 0.12 -16.56
N SER A 44 -61.41 -0.34 -15.60
CA SER A 44 -60.93 -0.83 -14.31
C SER A 44 -60.04 -2.07 -14.47
N LEU A 45 -60.44 -3.01 -15.34
CA LEU A 45 -59.66 -4.22 -15.61
C LEU A 45 -58.30 -3.87 -16.24
N GLY A 46 -58.27 -2.94 -17.19
CA GLY A 46 -57.04 -2.44 -17.81
C GLY A 46 -56.13 -1.76 -16.79
N SER A 47 -56.71 -0.95 -15.89
CA SER A 47 -55.97 -0.29 -14.80
C SER A 47 -55.36 -1.31 -13.82
N ILE A 48 -56.11 -2.36 -13.46
CA ILE A 48 -55.64 -3.45 -12.61
C ILE A 48 -54.48 -4.19 -13.29
N GLN A 49 -54.61 -4.53 -14.58
CA GLN A 49 -53.53 -5.21 -15.33
C GLN A 49 -52.26 -4.36 -15.42
N ASN A 50 -52.39 -3.05 -15.59
CA ASN A 50 -51.25 -2.13 -15.52
C ASN A 50 -50.62 -2.12 -14.13
N GLY A 51 -51.43 -2.03 -13.07
CA GLY A 51 -50.97 -2.09 -11.69
C GLY A 51 -50.20 -3.37 -11.38
N VAL A 52 -50.70 -4.53 -11.82
CA VAL A 52 -50.01 -5.83 -11.66
C VAL A 52 -48.64 -5.81 -12.34
N ARG A 53 -48.56 -5.31 -13.59
CA ARG A 53 -47.27 -5.17 -14.29
C ARG A 53 -46.29 -4.26 -13.56
N THR A 54 -46.76 -3.12 -13.05
CA THR A 54 -45.92 -2.21 -12.26
C THR A 54 -45.40 -2.87 -10.99
N VAL A 55 -46.26 -3.57 -10.24
CA VAL A 55 -45.85 -4.29 -9.02
C VAL A 55 -44.82 -5.36 -9.34
N GLN A 56 -44.98 -6.07 -10.46
CA GLN A 56 -44.02 -7.09 -10.89
C GLN A 56 -42.64 -6.48 -11.22
N SER A 57 -42.59 -5.38 -11.96
CA SER A 57 -41.33 -4.67 -12.22
C SER A 57 -40.69 -4.11 -10.95
N VAL A 58 -41.49 -3.61 -9.99
CA VAL A 58 -40.99 -3.19 -8.68
C VAL A 58 -40.38 -4.37 -7.92
N SER A 59 -41.03 -5.53 -7.94
CA SER A 59 -40.52 -6.74 -7.30
C SER A 59 -39.19 -7.20 -7.92
N GLU A 60 -39.05 -7.15 -9.24
CA GLU A 60 -37.80 -7.47 -9.93
C GLU A 60 -36.68 -6.51 -9.54
N ASN A 61 -36.95 -5.20 -9.53
CA ASN A 61 -35.97 -4.20 -9.10
C ASN A 61 -35.55 -4.37 -7.64
N MET A 62 -36.49 -4.71 -6.75
CA MET A 62 -36.17 -5.01 -5.34
C MET A 62 -35.25 -6.22 -5.20
N ASN A 63 -35.44 -7.26 -6.02
CA ASN A 63 -34.52 -8.40 -6.05
C ASN A 63 -33.11 -8.00 -6.52
N ILE A 64 -33.00 -7.10 -7.50
CA ILE A 64 -31.69 -6.57 -7.93
C ILE A 64 -31.03 -5.79 -6.79
N ILE A 65 -31.77 -4.91 -6.12
CA ILE A 65 -31.27 -4.14 -4.97
C ILE A 65 -30.76 -5.07 -3.86
N LEU A 66 -31.52 -6.12 -3.51
CA LEU A 66 -31.11 -7.09 -2.49
C LEU A 66 -29.79 -7.78 -2.85
N ASN A 67 -29.60 -8.16 -4.11
CA ASN A 67 -28.34 -8.76 -4.57
C ASN A 67 -27.17 -7.77 -4.47
N GLU A 68 -27.37 -6.49 -4.82
CA GLU A 68 -26.33 -5.48 -4.69
C GLU A 68 -25.99 -5.18 -3.22
N VAL A 69 -26.97 -5.17 -2.32
CA VAL A 69 -26.73 -5.04 -0.88
C VAL A 69 -25.89 -6.21 -0.36
N GLN A 70 -26.14 -7.44 -0.81
CA GLN A 70 -25.32 -8.60 -0.45
C GLN A 70 -23.88 -8.49 -0.97
N LYS A 71 -23.68 -7.96 -2.18
CA LYS A 71 -22.33 -7.68 -2.70
C LYS A 71 -21.62 -6.64 -1.85
N ILE A 72 -22.29 -5.55 -1.48
CA ILE A 72 -21.73 -4.51 -0.60
C ILE A 72 -21.32 -5.11 0.74
N ASP A 73 -22.16 -5.95 1.36
CA ASP A 73 -21.81 -6.65 2.61
C ASP A 73 -20.53 -7.49 2.48
N SER A 74 -20.39 -8.24 1.38
CA SER A 74 -19.18 -9.03 1.13
C SER A 74 -17.92 -8.18 0.93
N GLN A 75 -18.07 -7.00 0.31
CA GLN A 75 -16.97 -6.04 0.11
C GLN A 75 -16.56 -5.42 1.44
N VAL A 76 -17.51 -5.05 2.29
CA VAL A 76 -17.24 -4.52 3.64
C VAL A 76 -16.46 -5.54 4.48
N LYS A 77 -16.84 -6.81 4.46
CA LYS A 77 -16.10 -7.89 5.13
C LYS A 77 -14.67 -8.05 4.59
N SER A 78 -14.48 -7.90 3.28
CA SER A 78 -13.15 -7.94 2.66
C SER A 78 -12.28 -6.74 3.07
N ILE A 79 -12.89 -5.56 3.20
CA ILE A 79 -12.22 -4.34 3.71
C ILE A 79 -11.80 -4.53 5.17
N GLU A 80 -12.68 -5.09 6.01
CA GLU A 80 -12.37 -5.40 7.40
C GLU A 80 -11.17 -6.34 7.52
N GLY A 81 -11.15 -7.44 6.76
CA GLY A 81 -10.01 -8.35 6.72
C GLY A 81 -8.71 -7.69 6.25
N SER A 82 -8.80 -6.83 5.23
CA SER A 82 -7.64 -6.07 4.73
C SER A 82 -7.12 -5.06 5.76
N ALA A 83 -8.01 -4.41 6.49
CA ALA A 83 -7.66 -3.48 7.56
C ALA A 83 -6.94 -4.19 8.72
N SER A 84 -7.42 -5.38 9.11
CA SER A 84 -6.73 -6.23 10.10
C SER A 84 -5.31 -6.58 9.63
N GLN A 85 -5.16 -7.05 8.39
CA GLN A 85 -3.84 -7.38 7.84
C GLN A 85 -2.91 -6.16 7.79
N HIS A 86 -3.44 -4.98 7.47
CA HIS A 86 -2.66 -3.74 7.50
C HIS A 86 -2.20 -3.38 8.92
N SER A 87 -3.03 -3.59 9.93
CA SER A 87 -2.63 -3.38 11.33
C SER A 87 -1.45 -4.29 11.73
N ASP A 88 -1.50 -5.56 11.33
CA ASP A 88 -0.41 -6.51 11.58
C ASP A 88 0.88 -6.09 10.86
N ASN A 89 0.77 -5.67 9.60
CA ASN A 89 1.90 -5.17 8.82
C ASN A 89 2.53 -3.91 9.45
N VAL A 90 1.71 -2.96 9.93
CA VAL A 90 2.21 -1.75 10.62
C VAL A 90 2.96 -2.11 11.89
N THR A 91 2.49 -3.12 12.63
CA THR A 91 3.18 -3.64 13.81
C THR A 91 4.56 -4.20 13.42
N GLY A 92 4.64 -5.05 12.39
CA GLY A 92 5.90 -5.61 11.91
C GLY A 92 6.88 -4.57 11.35
N ILE A 93 6.38 -3.51 10.70
CA ILE A 93 7.21 -2.37 10.27
C ILE A 93 7.79 -1.65 11.49
N THR A 94 6.99 -1.44 12.53
CA THR A 94 7.43 -0.76 13.76
C THR A 94 8.53 -1.55 14.46
N GLU A 95 8.38 -2.87 14.59
CA GLU A 95 9.41 -3.76 15.15
C GLU A 95 10.70 -3.74 14.32
N SER A 96 10.56 -3.74 12.99
CA SER A 96 11.71 -3.64 12.09
C SER A 96 12.45 -2.31 12.23
N ALA A 97 11.72 -1.20 12.39
CA ALA A 97 12.29 0.12 12.62
C ALA A 97 13.07 0.17 13.95
N GLN A 98 12.53 -0.40 15.03
CA GLN A 98 13.24 -0.51 16.31
C GLN A 98 14.52 -1.33 16.20
N LYS A 99 14.50 -2.41 15.40
CA LYS A 99 15.72 -3.20 15.14
C LYS A 99 16.77 -2.39 14.38
N VAL A 100 16.36 -1.60 13.39
CA VAL A 100 17.27 -0.70 12.65
C VAL A 100 17.86 0.35 13.59
N GLU A 101 17.05 0.96 14.45
CA GLU A 101 17.52 1.93 15.45
C GLU A 101 18.59 1.32 16.37
N LYS A 102 18.38 0.08 16.83
CA LYS A 102 19.36 -0.65 17.64
C LYS A 102 20.69 -0.82 16.88
N VAL A 103 20.64 -1.26 15.62
CA VAL A 103 21.84 -1.46 14.79
C VAL A 103 22.57 -0.13 14.58
N ILE A 104 21.85 0.98 14.38
CA ILE A 104 22.47 2.31 14.27
C ILE A 104 23.20 2.67 15.57
N GLY A 105 22.63 2.37 16.74
CA GLY A 105 23.29 2.57 18.02
C GLY A 105 24.57 1.74 18.19
N GLU A 106 24.56 0.49 17.75
CA GLU A 106 25.74 -0.38 17.72
C GLU A 106 26.82 0.17 16.78
N ILE A 107 26.44 0.66 15.59
CA ILE A 107 27.37 1.29 14.64
C ILE A 107 28.00 2.54 15.23
N HIS A 108 27.23 3.40 15.91
CA HIS A 108 27.77 4.60 16.56
C HIS A 108 28.81 4.23 17.61
N THR A 109 28.51 3.24 18.45
CA THR A 109 29.43 2.76 19.49
C THR A 109 30.72 2.21 18.85
N GLY A 110 30.59 1.40 17.80
CA GLY A 110 31.75 0.87 17.07
C GLY A 110 32.59 1.95 16.40
N ALA A 111 31.96 3.00 15.87
CA ALA A 111 32.67 4.15 15.28
C ALA A 111 33.48 4.92 16.34
N ASP A 112 32.93 5.12 17.55
CA ASP A 112 33.65 5.75 18.66
C ASP A 112 34.85 4.90 19.12
N GLU A 113 34.69 3.58 19.20
CA GLU A 113 35.81 2.67 19.50
C GLU A 113 36.90 2.71 18.42
N GLN A 114 36.50 2.71 17.15
CA GLN A 114 37.44 2.80 16.03
C GLN A 114 38.21 4.12 16.04
N LYS A 115 37.55 5.24 16.38
CA LYS A 115 38.22 6.53 16.55
C LYS A 115 39.28 6.44 17.65
N ARG A 116 38.94 5.89 18.82
CA ARG A 116 39.90 5.71 19.93
C ARG A 116 41.08 4.83 19.54
N ALA A 117 40.83 3.75 18.80
CA ALA A 117 41.88 2.88 18.29
C ALA A 117 42.79 3.63 17.29
N THR A 118 42.22 4.51 16.45
CA THR A 118 42.97 5.34 15.51
C THR A 118 43.87 6.33 16.22
N ASP A 119 43.37 7.01 17.26
CA ASP A 119 44.17 7.94 18.08
C ASP A 119 45.36 7.21 18.75
N GLU A 120 45.18 5.95 19.16
CA GLU A 120 46.25 5.15 19.75
C GLU A 120 47.29 4.70 18.73
N VAL A 121 46.84 4.33 17.52
CA VAL A 121 47.74 4.04 16.39
C VAL A 121 48.57 5.26 16.04
N GLU A 122 47.98 6.46 16.02
CA GLU A 122 48.70 7.71 15.75
C GLU A 122 49.84 7.94 16.76
N ARG A 123 49.57 7.82 18.06
CA ARG A 123 50.61 7.92 19.11
C ARG A 123 51.71 6.88 18.94
N THR A 124 51.33 5.64 18.64
CA THR A 124 52.30 4.56 18.43
C THR A 124 53.20 4.86 17.23
N MET A 125 52.66 5.46 16.17
CA MET A 125 53.44 5.87 15.01
C MET A 125 54.43 7.01 15.33
N GLU A 126 54.04 7.97 16.18
CA GLU A 126 54.96 9.00 16.68
C GLU A 126 56.13 8.38 17.45
N ASP A 127 55.85 7.42 18.34
CA ASP A 127 56.86 6.71 19.12
C ASP A 127 57.81 5.89 18.22
N ILE A 128 57.26 5.19 17.22
CA ILE A 128 58.05 4.45 16.23
C ILE A 128 58.97 5.42 15.45
N ASN A 129 58.45 6.56 15.02
CA ASN A 129 59.23 7.54 14.27
C ASN A 129 60.39 8.08 15.12
N ARG A 130 60.13 8.44 16.38
CA ARG A 130 61.16 8.88 17.32
C ARG A 130 62.21 7.79 17.57
N SER A 131 61.78 6.55 17.76
CA SER A 131 62.70 5.42 17.95
C SER A 131 63.56 5.18 16.70
N SER A 132 62.98 5.27 15.51
CA SER A 132 63.69 5.14 14.24
C SER A 132 64.78 6.21 14.10
N GLN A 133 64.47 7.46 14.47
CA GLN A 133 65.43 8.56 14.44
C GLN A 133 66.60 8.32 15.41
N ASN A 134 66.32 7.87 16.64
CA ASN A 134 67.37 7.50 17.61
C ASN A 134 68.26 6.36 17.10
N VAL A 135 67.65 5.33 16.48
CA VAL A 135 68.40 4.20 15.89
C VAL A 135 69.29 4.68 14.75
N SER A 136 68.78 5.57 13.88
CA SER A 136 69.57 6.14 12.79
C SER A 136 70.76 6.96 13.29
N GLU A 137 70.57 7.75 14.35
CA GLU A 137 71.66 8.51 14.98
C GLU A 137 72.71 7.57 15.59
N GLY A 138 72.27 6.55 16.33
CA GLY A 138 73.16 5.54 16.91
C GLY A 138 73.96 4.77 15.85
N ALA A 139 73.32 4.41 14.73
CA ALA A 139 73.98 3.77 13.60
C ALA A 139 75.04 4.69 12.96
N GLY A 140 74.75 5.99 12.83
CA GLY A 140 75.72 6.99 12.36
C GLY A 140 76.94 7.10 13.27
N ASN A 141 76.74 7.14 14.59
CA ASN A 141 77.82 7.17 15.57
C ASN A 141 78.67 5.89 15.53
N LEU A 142 78.04 4.72 15.38
CA LEU A 142 78.74 3.44 15.21
C LEU A 142 79.59 3.41 13.94
N ALA A 143 79.07 3.93 12.82
CA ALA A 143 79.79 4.00 11.56
C ALA A 143 81.04 4.90 11.68
N ASN A 144 80.91 6.06 12.33
CA ASN A 144 82.06 6.94 12.60
C ASN A 144 83.13 6.25 13.45
N LEU A 145 82.73 5.62 14.56
CA LEU A 145 83.66 4.90 15.44
C LEU A 145 84.37 3.74 14.73
N ALA A 146 83.65 3.00 13.87
CA ALA A 146 84.24 1.94 13.05
C ALA A 146 85.27 2.50 12.05
N GLY A 147 85.01 3.69 11.48
CA GLY A 147 85.96 4.40 10.63
C GLY A 147 87.23 4.80 11.38
N ASP A 148 87.09 5.38 12.58
CA ASP A 148 88.22 5.75 13.44
C ASP A 148 89.07 4.53 13.83
N LEU A 149 88.41 3.42 14.20
CA LEU A 149 89.07 2.13 14.50
C LEU A 149 89.83 1.58 13.29
N SER A 150 89.25 1.67 12.09
CA SER A 150 89.92 1.25 10.85
C SER A 150 91.17 2.09 10.58
N GLY A 151 91.08 3.42 10.70
CA GLY A 151 92.23 4.31 10.51
C GLY A 151 93.34 4.09 11.54
N LEU A 152 92.96 3.81 12.80
CA LEU A 152 93.93 3.44 13.83
C LEU A 152 94.62 2.11 13.49
N ALA A 153 93.87 1.11 13.03
CA ALA A 153 94.42 -0.18 12.61
C ALA A 153 95.39 -0.05 11.41
N GLU A 154 95.08 0.78 10.41
CA GLU A 154 95.98 1.09 9.30
C GLU A 154 97.28 1.76 9.77
N THR A 155 97.18 2.70 10.70
CA THR A 155 98.34 3.37 11.29
C THR A 155 99.24 2.37 12.03
N MET A 156 98.64 1.51 12.86
CA MET A 156 99.37 0.45 13.56
C MET A 156 100.06 -0.51 12.58
N LEU A 157 99.39 -0.91 11.50
CA LEU A 157 99.98 -1.77 10.47
C LEU A 157 101.17 -1.10 9.78
N SER A 158 101.04 0.19 9.42
CA SER A 158 102.12 0.97 8.82
C SER A 158 103.33 1.07 9.75
N ASP A 159 103.10 1.30 11.03
CA ASP A 159 104.19 1.39 12.01
C ASP A 159 104.90 0.04 12.19
N VAL A 160 104.16 -1.08 12.28
CA VAL A 160 104.75 -2.42 12.30
C VAL A 160 105.58 -2.70 11.05
N GLN A 161 105.12 -2.30 9.85
CA GLN A 161 105.90 -2.44 8.61
C GLN A 161 107.20 -1.63 8.64
N LYS A 162 107.20 -0.40 9.15
CA LYS A 162 108.43 0.41 9.30
C LYS A 162 109.45 -0.25 10.22
N PHE A 163 108.99 -0.91 11.28
CA PHE A 163 109.87 -1.67 12.17
C PHE A 163 110.48 -2.88 11.46
N HIS A 164 109.70 -3.61 10.64
CA HIS A 164 110.22 -4.74 9.84
C HIS A 164 111.26 -4.32 8.78
N VAL A 165 111.09 -3.17 8.12
CA VAL A 165 112.08 -2.66 7.13
C VAL A 165 113.39 -2.23 7.78
N LYS A 166 113.37 -1.83 9.05
CA LYS A 166 114.58 -1.50 9.81
C LYS A 166 115.41 -2.72 10.20
N ASP A 167 114.77 -3.87 10.44
CA ASP A 167 115.50 -5.12 10.72
C ASP A 167 116.22 -5.65 9.46
N GLU A 168 115.62 -5.54 8.26
CA GLU A 168 116.27 -5.98 7.01
C GLU A 168 117.46 -5.10 6.54
N HIS A 169 117.58 -3.85 7.02
CA HIS A 169 118.72 -2.96 6.68
C HIS A 169 119.78 -2.90 7.80
N SER A 170 119.73 -3.82 8.76
CA SER A 170 120.70 -3.90 9.86
C SER A 170 121.68 -5.09 9.77
N GLU A 171 121.68 -5.82 8.65
CA GLU A 171 122.56 -6.97 8.37
C GLU A 171 123.54 -6.83 7.19
N ASP A 172 123.75 -5.64 6.61
CA ASP A 172 124.88 -5.35 5.69
C ASP A 172 125.61 -4.05 6.08
#